data_AF-A0A0W0ZE88-F1
#
_entry.id   AF-A0A0W0ZE88-F1
#
_cell.length_a   1.000
_cell.length_b   1.000
_cell.length_c   1.000
_cell.angle_alpha   90.00
_cell.angle_beta   90.00
_cell.angle_gamma   90.00
#
_symmetry.space_group_name_H-M   'P 1'
#
loop_
_entity.id
_entity.type
_entity.pdbx_description
1 polymer ?
#
loop_
_entity_poly.entity_id
_entity_poly.type
_entity_poly.pdbx_seq_one_letter_code
_entity_poly.pdbx_strand_id
1 'polypeptide(L)' 'MAAVTVKVKMESTAGTGYYKTTTKNPRNHPEKMELMMYDPKVRKHVLFKEKKVK' A
#
# COMPACT_ATOMS: atom_id res chain seq x y z
N MET A 1 3.51 0.00 -25.77
CA MET A 1 3.92 -0.92 -24.68
C MET A 1 2.86 -0.90 -23.61
N ALA A 2 2.21 -2.03 -23.32
CA ALA A 2 1.16 -2.08 -22.29
C ALA A 2 1.72 -1.63 -20.93
N ALA A 3 0.99 -0.73 -20.26
CA ALA A 3 1.31 -0.30 -18.90
C ALA A 3 1.15 -1.50 -17.95
N VAL A 4 2.28 -2.11 -17.57
CA VAL A 4 2.31 -3.18 -16.56
C VAL A 4 1.98 -2.51 -15.24
N THR A 5 0.70 -2.55 -14.88
CA THR A 5 0.20 -1.96 -13.63
C THR A 5 -0.26 -3.11 -12.75
N VAL A 6 0.40 -3.28 -11.60
CA VAL A 6 0.15 -4.38 -10.67
C VAL A 6 -0.65 -3.84 -9.49
N LYS A 7 -1.71 -4.55 -9.10
CA LYS A 7 -2.44 -4.23 -7.87
C LYS A 7 -1.62 -4.67 -6.67
N VAL A 8 -1.44 -3.76 -5.72
CA VAL A 8 -0.73 -3.98 -4.46
C VAL A 8 -1.65 -3.61 -3.29
N LYS A 9 -1.49 -4.28 -2.14
CA LYS A 9 -2.22 -3.95 -0.90
C LYS A 9 -1.31 -3.10 -0.02
N MET A 10 -1.86 -2.05 0.55
CA MET A 10 -1.22 -1.18 1.53
C MET A 10 -1.87 -1.47 2.88
N GLU A 11 -1.13 -2.10 3.79
CA GLU A 11 -1.65 -2.49 5.11
C GLU A 11 -1.14 -1.53 6.18
N SER A 12 -2.05 -1.07 7.05
CA SER A 12 -1.74 -0.19 8.17
C SER A 12 -0.80 -0.88 9.16
N THR A 13 0.31 -0.22 9.52
CA THR A 13 1.23 -0.72 10.56
C THR A 13 0.67 -0.56 11.97
N ALA A 14 -0.49 0.08 12.14
CA ALA A 14 -1.12 0.27 13.45
C ALA A 14 -1.87 -0.98 13.95
N GLY A 15 -1.79 -2.11 13.25
CA GLY A 15 -2.37 -3.38 13.70
C GLY A 15 -3.91 -3.43 13.64
N THR A 16 -4.54 -2.45 13.00
CA THR A 16 -6.00 -2.35 12.92
C THR A 16 -6.63 -3.27 11.86
N GLY A 17 -5.80 -3.91 11.03
CA GLY A 17 -6.22 -4.69 9.87
C GLY A 17 -6.83 -3.84 8.74
N TYR A 18 -6.75 -2.51 8.82
CA TYR A 18 -7.17 -1.64 7.72
C TYR A 18 -6.15 -1.71 6.58
N TYR A 19 -6.64 -1.96 5.37
CA TYR A 19 -5.83 -1.96 4.17
C TYR A 19 -6.52 -1.23 3.04
N LYS A 20 -5.72 -0.63 2.16
CA LYS A 20 -6.17 -0.09 0.88
C LYS A 20 -5.56 -0.89 -0.26
N THR A 21 -6.24 -0.93 -1.39
CA THR A 21 -5.65 -1.44 -2.62
C THR A 21 -5.21 -0.25 -3.46
N THR A 22 -4.01 -0.34 -4.03
CA THR A 22 -3.51 0.66 -4.96
C THR A 22 -2.86 -0.06 -6.14
N THR A 23 -2.63 0.67 -7.22
CA THR A 23 -1.94 0.16 -8.40
C THR A 23 -0.54 0.74 -8.44
N LYS A 24 0.44 -0.10 -8.72
CA LYS A 24 1.84 0.26 -8.80
C LYS A 24 2.42 -0.22 -10.12
N ASN A 25 3.30 0.58 -10.71
CA ASN A 25 4.09 0.15 -11.85
C ASN A 25 5.42 -0.43 -11.34
N PRO A 26 5.62 -1.76 -11.34
CA PRO A 26 6.83 -2.39 -10.84
C PRO A 26 8.09 -2.05 -11.66
N ARG A 27 7.94 -1.52 -12.90
CA ARG A 27 9.09 -1.07 -13.70
C ARG A 27 9.72 0.21 -13.15
N ASN A 28 8.90 1.14 -12.67
CA ASN A 28 9.38 2.43 -12.16
C ASN A 28 9.73 2.35 -10.67
N HIS A 29 9.03 1.48 -9.93
CA HIS A 29 9.27 1.29 -8.50
C HIS A 29 9.44 -0.21 -8.19
N PRO A 30 10.66 -0.74 -8.24
CA PRO A 30 10.92 -2.15 -7.92
C PRO A 30 10.86 -2.44 -6.41
N GLU A 31 11.10 -1.44 -5.56
CA GLU A 31 11.17 -1.56 -4.09
C GLU A 31 9.80 -1.49 -3.41
N LYS A 32 9.68 -2.01 -2.18
CA LYS A 32 8.42 -1.96 -1.41
C LYS A 32 8.09 -0.52 -1.05
N MET A 33 6.86 -0.10 -1.33
CA MET A 33 6.38 1.24 -0.97
C MET A 33 5.97 1.28 0.51
N GLU A 34 6.34 2.38 1.17
CA GLU A 34 5.88 2.75 2.51
C GLU A 34 5.30 4.17 2.44
N LEU A 35 4.03 4.33 2.81
CA LEU A 35 3.32 5.62 2.69
C LEU A 35 2.66 5.96 4.01
N MET A 36 2.76 7.21 4.45
CA MET A 36 1.93 7.68 5.56
C MET A 36 0.53 7.97 5.04
N MET A 37 -0.45 7.22 5.55
CA MET A 37 -1.86 7.39 5.23
C MET A 37 -2.68 7.47 6.52
N TYR A 38 -3.85 8.10 6.41
CA TYR A 38 -4.80 8.15 7.51
C TYR A 38 -5.44 6.77 7.73
N ASP A 39 -5.32 6.25 8.95
CA ASP A 39 -6.08 5.09 9.41
C ASP A 39 -7.35 5.56 10.15
N PRO A 40 -8.56 5.31 9.62
CA PRO A 40 -9.81 5.75 10.24
C PRO A 40 -10.12 5.04 11.56
N LYS A 41 -9.50 3.88 11.84
CA LYS A 41 -9.71 3.14 13.09
C LYS A 41 -8.93 3.77 14.25
N VAL A 42 -7.69 4.23 14.02
CA VAL A 42 -6.87 4.94 15.03
C VAL A 42 -7.05 6.45 14.97
N ARG A 43 -7.67 6.95 13.90
CA ARG A 43 -7.85 8.37 13.59
C ARG A 43 -6.54 9.16 13.51
N LYS A 44 -5.49 8.51 13.03
CA LYS A 44 -4.14 9.09 12.91
C LYS A 44 -3.51 8.72 11.58
N HIS A 45 -2.57 9.55 11.12
CA HIS A 45 -1.69 9.18 10.03
C HIS A 45 -0.66 8.18 10.56
N VAL A 46 -0.61 7.01 9.94
CA VAL A 46 0.29 5.93 10.29
C VAL A 46 0.98 5.43 9.03
N LEU A 47 2.08 4.71 9.20
CA LEU A 47 2.77 4.10 8.07
C LEU A 47 1.90 2.97 7.50
N PHE A 48 1.82 2.88 6.18
CA PHE A 48 1.23 1.76 5.47
C PHE A 48 2.34 1.08 4.70
N LYS A 49 2.40 -0.25 4.78
CA LYS A 49 3.41 -1.06 4.08
C LYS A 49 2.78 -1.85 2.93
N GLU A 50 3.52 -1.93 1.84
CA GLU A 50 3.13 -2.75 0.69
C GLU A 50 3.18 -4.25 1.02
N LYS A 51 2.04 -4.92 0.88
CA LYS A 51 1.88 -6.37 0.84
C LYS A 51 1.45 -6.82 -0.55
N LYS A 52 1.94 -8.00 -0.96
CA LYS A 52 1.50 -8.65 -2.19
C LYS A 52 0.01 -8.98 -2.12
N VAL A 53 -0.72 -8.67 -3.18
CA VAL A 53 -2.02 -9.26 -3.43
C VAL A 53 -1.76 -10.69 -3.88
N LYS A 54 -2.22 -11.67 -3.11
CA LYS A 54 -2.23 -13.07 -3.54
C LYS A 54 -3.30 -13.27 -4.60
#